data_AF-A0A2D5HQ95-F1
#
_entry.id   AF-A0A2D5HQ95-F1
#
_cell.length_a   1.000
_cell.length_b   1.000
_cell.length_c   1.000
_cell.angle_alpha   90.00
_cell.angle_beta   90.00
_cell.angle_gamma   90.00
#
_symmetry.space_group_name_H-M   'P 1'
#
loop_
_entity.id
_entity.type
_entity.pdbx_description
1 polymer ?
#
loop_
_entity_poly.entity_id
_entity_poly.type
_entity_poly.pdbx_seq_one_letter_code
_entity_poly.pdbx_strand_id
1 'polypeptide(L)'
;MAIAAGSGITPIMSIIKSVIKRTEKSSLTLIYCNKSPEKTMFYKELQLLTKHFPNRLNIHWTFTETNEKDANFGRVDENYINFVLNKNKAKPNKYFLCGPEKMIDLSKKFLIKRGISENQILFELFKESSNKKEISDAINTGFLNIKYDDVFYKLHLSAEKTILDIALQAKINVPYSCQGGVCCSCIAKITEGEAKMKSNQVLTDDEIKEGLILTCQAVSISEKITIDYDDV
;
A
#
# COMPACT_ATOMS: atom_id res chain seq x y z
N MET A 1 -12.90 -10.21 -7.43
CA MET A 1 -13.20 -8.83 -7.87
C MET A 1 -12.00 -7.96 -7.55
N ALA A 2 -11.70 -6.98 -8.39
CA ALA A 2 -10.66 -5.99 -8.14
C ALA A 2 -11.23 -4.57 -8.23
N ILE A 3 -10.69 -3.66 -7.42
CA ILE A 3 -10.96 -2.23 -7.48
C ILE A 3 -9.61 -1.53 -7.59
N ALA A 4 -9.36 -0.93 -8.73
CA ALA A 4 -8.10 -0.29 -9.06
C ALA A 4 -8.30 1.19 -9.40
N ALA A 5 -7.28 2.01 -9.15
CA ALA A 5 -7.26 3.39 -9.63
C ALA A 5 -5.86 3.84 -10.06
N GLY A 6 -5.79 4.56 -11.19
CA GLY A 6 -4.54 5.05 -11.76
C GLY A 6 -3.51 3.94 -11.95
N SER A 7 -2.30 4.13 -11.38
CA SER A 7 -1.21 3.16 -11.44
C SER A 7 -1.44 1.89 -10.63
N GLY A 8 -2.43 1.85 -9.72
CA GLY A 8 -2.80 0.63 -8.98
C GLY A 8 -3.30 -0.51 -9.87
N ILE A 9 -3.46 -0.27 -11.17
CA ILE A 9 -3.70 -1.32 -12.15
C ILE A 9 -2.53 -2.29 -12.32
N THR A 10 -1.29 -1.91 -12.01
CA THR A 10 -0.11 -2.73 -12.30
C THR A 10 -0.14 -4.11 -11.62
N PRO A 11 -0.36 -4.24 -10.29
CA PRO A 11 -0.51 -5.56 -9.67
C PRO A 11 -1.79 -6.27 -10.16
N ILE A 12 -2.87 -5.52 -10.39
CA ILE A 12 -4.15 -6.06 -10.84
C ILE A 12 -4.06 -6.66 -12.25
N MET A 13 -3.28 -6.05 -13.15
CA MET A 13 -3.02 -6.58 -14.49
C MET A 13 -2.30 -7.92 -14.42
N SER A 14 -1.31 -8.06 -13.53
CA SER A 14 -0.63 -9.34 -13.28
C SER A 14 -1.60 -10.40 -12.75
N ILE A 15 -2.50 -10.03 -11.84
CA ILE A 15 -3.57 -10.91 -11.34
C ILE A 15 -4.51 -11.32 -12.48
N ILE A 16 -4.95 -10.38 -13.32
CA ILE A 16 -5.81 -10.66 -14.49
C ILE A 16 -5.15 -11.70 -15.39
N LYS A 17 -3.89 -11.47 -15.78
CA LYS A 17 -3.13 -12.40 -16.64
C LYS A 17 -3.00 -13.79 -15.99
N SER A 18 -2.76 -13.86 -14.68
CA SER A 18 -2.67 -15.12 -13.94
C SER A 18 -4.00 -15.87 -13.88
N VAL A 19 -5.10 -15.18 -13.55
CA VAL A 19 -6.45 -15.75 -13.48
C VAL A 19 -6.89 -16.29 -14.83
N ILE A 20 -6.64 -15.52 -15.90
CA ILE A 20 -7.02 -15.92 -17.26
C ILE A 20 -6.27 -17.18 -17.69
N LYS A 21 -4.96 -17.27 -17.42
CA LYS A 21 -4.11 -18.41 -17.83
C LYS A 21 -4.32 -19.69 -17.01
N ARG A 22 -4.67 -19.60 -15.72
CA ARG A 22 -4.65 -20.77 -14.82
C ARG A 22 -5.83 -21.72 -14.97
N THR A 23 -7.04 -21.21 -15.24
CA THR A 23 -8.24 -22.05 -15.30
C THR A 23 -9.36 -21.34 -16.05
N GLU A 24 -10.10 -22.05 -16.88
CA GLU A 24 -11.24 -21.49 -17.63
C GLU A 24 -12.45 -21.16 -16.75
N LYS A 25 -12.51 -21.70 -15.53
CA LYS A 25 -13.64 -21.54 -14.62
C LYS A 25 -13.59 -20.24 -13.80
N SER A 26 -12.42 -19.61 -13.70
CA SER A 26 -12.28 -18.36 -12.94
C SER A 26 -12.60 -17.13 -13.79
N SER A 27 -13.32 -16.19 -13.18
CA SER A 27 -13.61 -14.88 -13.75
C SER A 27 -13.15 -13.76 -12.82
N LEU A 28 -12.96 -12.58 -13.39
CA LEU A 28 -12.58 -11.38 -12.67
C LEU A 28 -13.44 -10.21 -13.13
N THR A 29 -14.09 -9.56 -12.16
CA THR A 29 -14.72 -8.25 -12.35
C THR A 29 -13.78 -7.18 -11.80
N LEU A 30 -13.48 -6.16 -12.61
CA LEU A 30 -12.64 -5.03 -12.28
C LEU A 30 -13.47 -3.74 -12.28
N ILE A 31 -13.43 -2.97 -11.20
CA ILE A 31 -13.76 -1.54 -11.23
C ILE A 31 -12.44 -0.78 -11.44
N TYR A 32 -12.32 0.00 -12.52
CA TYR A 32 -11.09 0.74 -12.80
C TYR A 32 -11.34 2.25 -12.95
N CYS A 33 -10.89 3.00 -11.95
CA CYS A 33 -11.10 4.44 -11.84
C CYS A 33 -9.90 5.25 -12.35
N ASN A 34 -10.14 6.15 -13.31
CA ASN A 34 -9.11 7.00 -13.92
C ASN A 34 -9.65 8.40 -14.21
N LYS A 35 -8.80 9.28 -14.76
CA LYS A 35 -9.21 10.63 -15.16
C LYS A 35 -10.00 10.62 -16.46
N SER A 36 -9.44 10.00 -17.49
CA SER A 36 -10.04 9.82 -18.82
C SER A 36 -9.45 8.59 -19.50
N PRO A 37 -10.06 8.07 -20.58
CA PRO A 37 -9.53 6.95 -21.35
C PRO A 37 -8.08 7.15 -21.82
N GLU A 38 -7.73 8.35 -22.27
CA GLU A 38 -6.41 8.67 -22.84
C GLU A 38 -5.31 8.62 -21.78
N LYS A 39 -5.65 8.96 -20.52
CA LYS A 39 -4.74 8.94 -19.38
C LYS A 39 -4.73 7.58 -18.66
N THR A 40 -5.48 6.60 -19.15
CA THR A 40 -5.65 5.31 -18.48
C THR A 40 -4.55 4.33 -18.88
N MET A 41 -3.78 3.87 -17.89
CA MET A 41 -2.74 2.86 -18.11
C MET A 41 -3.37 1.54 -18.56
N PHE A 42 -2.75 0.89 -19.54
CA PHE A 42 -3.21 -0.36 -20.14
C PHE A 42 -4.63 -0.32 -20.74
N TYR A 43 -5.21 0.85 -21.04
CA TYR A 43 -6.59 0.97 -21.52
C TYR A 43 -6.87 0.07 -22.73
N LYS A 44 -6.08 0.21 -23.80
CA LYS A 44 -6.23 -0.59 -25.03
C LYS A 44 -6.01 -2.09 -24.78
N GLU A 45 -5.02 -2.44 -23.96
CA GLU A 45 -4.72 -3.85 -23.63
C GLU A 45 -5.87 -4.50 -22.86
N LEU A 46 -6.45 -3.80 -21.87
CA LEU A 46 -7.60 -4.27 -21.11
C LEU A 46 -8.85 -4.41 -21.99
N GLN A 47 -9.10 -3.47 -22.91
CA GLN A 47 -10.18 -3.61 -23.88
C GLN A 47 -9.98 -4.84 -24.78
N LEU A 48 -8.76 -5.07 -25.27
CA LEU A 48 -8.43 -6.27 -26.05
C LEU A 48 -8.64 -7.55 -25.22
N LEU A 49 -8.18 -7.60 -23.97
CA LEU A 49 -8.38 -8.75 -23.10
C LEU A 49 -9.86 -9.04 -22.86
N THR A 50 -10.69 -8.02 -22.62
CA THR A 50 -12.15 -8.21 -22.45
C THR A 50 -12.79 -8.78 -23.72
N LYS A 51 -12.33 -8.38 -24.91
CA LYS A 51 -12.81 -8.95 -26.19
C LYS A 51 -12.40 -10.42 -26.37
N HIS A 52 -11.21 -10.81 -25.92
CA HIS A 52 -10.74 -12.19 -26.01
C HIS A 52 -11.39 -13.10 -24.95
N PHE A 53 -11.77 -12.53 -23.80
CA PHE A 53 -12.31 -13.27 -22.65
C PHE A 53 -13.64 -12.69 -22.13
N PRO A 54 -14.68 -12.55 -22.98
CA PRO A 54 -15.89 -11.78 -22.66
C PRO A 54 -16.72 -12.35 -21.50
N ASN A 55 -16.64 -13.68 -21.27
CA ASN A 55 -17.33 -14.35 -20.17
C ASN A 55 -16.52 -14.41 -18.88
N ARG A 56 -15.25 -14.00 -18.90
CA ARG A 56 -14.30 -14.20 -17.81
C ARG A 56 -13.66 -12.91 -17.30
N LEU A 57 -13.57 -11.87 -18.11
CA LEU A 57 -13.10 -10.56 -17.69
C LEU A 57 -14.20 -9.53 -17.94
N ASN A 58 -14.69 -8.90 -16.88
CA ASN A 58 -15.66 -7.83 -16.96
C ASN A 58 -15.06 -6.56 -16.34
N ILE A 59 -15.04 -5.46 -17.08
CA ILE A 59 -14.43 -4.20 -16.63
C ILE A 59 -15.50 -3.11 -16.58
N HIS A 60 -15.64 -2.53 -15.39
CA HIS A 60 -16.43 -1.37 -15.10
C HIS A 60 -15.51 -0.15 -15.07
N TRP A 61 -15.55 0.61 -16.16
CA TRP A 61 -14.78 1.84 -16.29
C TRP A 61 -15.39 2.95 -15.46
N THR A 62 -14.54 3.74 -14.80
CA THR A 62 -14.95 4.93 -14.05
C THR A 62 -14.01 6.08 -14.39
N PHE A 63 -14.56 7.22 -14.80
CA PHE A 63 -13.79 8.38 -15.22
C PHE A 63 -14.21 9.64 -14.47
N THR A 64 -13.25 10.44 -14.02
CA THR A 64 -13.51 11.65 -13.21
C THR A 64 -13.51 12.94 -14.01
N GLU A 65 -12.89 12.98 -15.19
CA GLU A 65 -12.75 14.20 -16.02
C GLU A 65 -13.56 14.12 -17.33
N THR A 66 -14.05 12.93 -17.71
CA THR A 66 -14.76 12.68 -18.97
C THR A 66 -15.98 11.80 -18.72
N ASN A 67 -17.11 12.13 -19.36
CA ASN A 67 -18.34 11.35 -19.27
C ASN A 67 -18.46 10.41 -20.47
N GLU A 68 -17.86 9.24 -20.34
CA GLU A 68 -17.80 8.24 -21.40
C GLU A 68 -19.05 7.36 -21.43
N LYS A 69 -19.44 6.95 -22.64
CA LYS A 69 -20.53 5.99 -22.81
C LYS A 69 -20.17 4.65 -22.15
N ASP A 70 -21.13 4.05 -21.46
CA ASP A 70 -20.98 2.77 -20.75
C ASP A 70 -19.95 2.78 -19.61
N ALA A 71 -19.56 3.97 -19.13
CA ALA A 71 -18.71 4.16 -17.96
C ALA A 71 -19.47 4.92 -16.85
N ASN A 72 -18.96 4.80 -15.62
CA ASN A 72 -19.42 5.64 -14.51
C ASN A 72 -18.67 6.97 -14.52
N PHE A 73 -19.39 8.07 -14.32
CA PHE A 73 -18.79 9.40 -14.16
C PHE A 73 -18.62 9.75 -12.68
N GLY A 74 -17.42 10.16 -12.29
CA GLY A 74 -17.07 10.53 -10.92
C GLY A 74 -16.13 9.54 -10.24
N ARG A 75 -16.04 9.63 -8.91
CA ARG A 75 -15.23 8.72 -8.09
C ARG A 75 -16.04 7.47 -7.72
N VAL A 76 -15.34 6.38 -7.44
CA VAL A 76 -15.97 5.16 -6.90
C VAL A 76 -16.46 5.42 -5.49
N ASP A 77 -17.73 5.11 -5.23
CA ASP A 77 -18.39 5.19 -3.93
C ASP A 77 -19.05 3.86 -3.54
N GLU A 78 -19.65 3.79 -2.35
CA GLU A 78 -20.32 2.59 -1.85
C GLU A 78 -21.46 2.13 -2.77
N ASN A 79 -22.21 3.07 -3.32
CA ASN A 79 -23.35 2.79 -4.19
C ASN A 79 -22.90 2.13 -5.49
N TYR A 80 -21.81 2.61 -6.09
CA TYR A 80 -21.27 2.04 -7.31
C TYR A 80 -20.65 0.67 -7.08
N ILE A 81 -19.89 0.48 -5.99
CA ILE A 81 -19.37 -0.84 -5.61
C ILE A 81 -20.53 -1.82 -5.39
N ASN A 82 -21.59 -1.38 -4.71
CA ASN A 82 -22.80 -2.16 -4.51
C ASN A 82 -23.45 -2.58 -5.83
N PHE A 83 -23.65 -1.62 -6.73
CA PHE A 83 -24.23 -1.85 -8.05
C PHE A 83 -23.45 -2.90 -8.85
N VAL A 84 -22.12 -2.77 -8.90
CA VAL A 84 -21.25 -3.74 -9.61
C VAL A 84 -21.29 -5.11 -8.96
N LEU A 85 -21.29 -5.19 -7.63
CA LEU A 85 -21.42 -6.45 -6.91
C LEU A 85 -22.73 -7.18 -7.24
N ASN A 86 -23.85 -6.46 -7.29
CA ASN A 86 -25.15 -7.04 -7.58
C ASN A 86 -25.29 -7.47 -9.06
N LYS A 87 -24.54 -6.84 -9.97
CA LYS A 87 -24.47 -7.27 -11.38
C LYS A 87 -23.62 -8.53 -11.60
N ASN A 88 -22.76 -8.91 -10.67
CA ASN A 88 -21.96 -10.11 -10.82
C ASN A 88 -22.84 -11.36 -10.72
N LYS A 89 -22.73 -12.25 -11.70
CA LYS A 89 -23.46 -13.53 -11.72
C LYS A 89 -23.11 -14.44 -10.53
N ALA A 90 -21.90 -14.31 -9.99
CA ALA A 90 -21.41 -15.07 -8.85
C ALA A 90 -20.73 -14.17 -7.83
N LYS A 91 -20.84 -14.52 -6.55
CA LYS A 91 -20.15 -13.82 -5.46
C LYS A 91 -18.64 -14.01 -5.59
N PRO A 92 -17.83 -12.93 -5.62
CA PRO A 92 -16.38 -13.06 -5.65
C PRO A 92 -15.80 -13.76 -4.41
N ASN A 93 -14.83 -14.64 -4.60
CA ASN A 93 -14.12 -15.32 -3.49
C ASN A 93 -13.04 -14.44 -2.83
N LYS A 94 -12.47 -13.51 -3.59
CA LYS A 94 -11.40 -12.60 -3.17
C LYS A 94 -11.62 -11.20 -3.76
N TYR A 95 -11.15 -10.19 -3.02
CA TYR A 95 -11.25 -8.78 -3.34
C TYR A 95 -9.85 -8.17 -3.30
N PHE A 96 -9.42 -7.58 -4.41
CA PHE A 96 -8.10 -6.94 -4.53
C PHE A 96 -8.29 -5.42 -4.67
N LEU A 97 -7.70 -4.64 -3.78
CA LEU A 97 -7.84 -3.18 -3.76
C LEU A 97 -6.48 -2.52 -3.97
N CYS A 98 -6.34 -1.66 -4.97
CA CYS A 98 -5.07 -0.99 -5.23
C CYS A 98 -5.27 0.40 -5.84
N GLY A 99 -4.80 1.44 -5.15
CA GLY A 99 -5.01 2.82 -5.57
C GLY A 99 -4.86 3.81 -4.42
N PRO A 100 -5.50 4.99 -4.48
CA PRO A 100 -5.48 5.95 -3.39
C PRO A 100 -6.03 5.38 -2.09
N GLU A 101 -5.38 5.70 -0.96
CA GLU A 101 -5.73 5.23 0.39
C GLU A 101 -7.23 5.40 0.70
N LYS A 102 -7.79 6.60 0.44
CA LYS A 102 -9.22 6.88 0.63
C LYS A 102 -10.14 5.91 -0.12
N MET A 103 -9.76 5.48 -1.32
CA MET A 103 -10.55 4.52 -2.10
C MET A 103 -10.46 3.13 -1.50
N ILE A 104 -9.26 2.72 -1.07
CA ILE A 104 -9.03 1.42 -0.43
C ILE A 104 -9.83 1.34 0.88
N ASP A 105 -9.74 2.36 1.74
CA ASP A 105 -10.44 2.41 3.02
C ASP A 105 -11.96 2.37 2.85
N LEU A 106 -12.50 3.20 1.94
CA LEU A 106 -13.92 3.20 1.62
C LEU A 106 -14.37 1.82 1.15
N SER A 107 -13.62 1.23 0.21
CA SER A 107 -13.95 -0.08 -0.35
C SER A 107 -13.88 -1.17 0.72
N LYS A 108 -12.82 -1.20 1.53
CA LYS A 108 -12.62 -2.18 2.61
C LYS A 108 -13.74 -2.10 3.64
N LYS A 109 -14.03 -0.90 4.18
CA LYS A 109 -15.11 -0.68 5.15
C LYS A 109 -16.46 -1.10 4.60
N PHE A 110 -16.76 -0.73 3.36
CA PHE A 110 -18.01 -1.10 2.70
C PHE A 110 -18.13 -2.62 2.51
N LEU A 111 -17.07 -3.30 2.06
CA LEU A 111 -17.06 -4.76 1.86
C LEU A 111 -17.26 -5.50 3.19
N ILE A 112 -16.63 -5.05 4.28
CA ILE A 112 -16.82 -5.62 5.62
C ILE A 112 -18.26 -5.43 6.10
N LYS A 113 -18.83 -4.22 5.94
CA LYS A 113 -20.25 -3.94 6.23
C LYS A 113 -21.21 -4.85 5.45
N ARG A 114 -20.79 -5.32 4.29
CA ARG A 114 -21.47 -6.28 3.41
C ARG A 114 -21.33 -7.75 3.85
N GLY A 115 -20.66 -8.01 4.97
CA GLY A 115 -20.43 -9.36 5.50
C GLY A 115 -19.33 -10.13 4.77
N ILE A 116 -18.41 -9.44 4.10
CA ILE A 116 -17.21 -10.07 3.52
C ILE A 116 -16.15 -10.14 4.60
N SER A 117 -15.56 -11.32 4.80
CA SER A 117 -14.50 -11.48 5.79
C SER A 117 -13.24 -10.74 5.38
N GLU A 118 -12.54 -10.15 6.35
CA GLU A 118 -11.33 -9.38 6.12
C GLU A 118 -10.24 -10.19 5.42
N ASN A 119 -10.13 -11.49 5.69
CA ASN A 119 -9.19 -12.40 5.01
C ASN A 119 -9.46 -12.60 3.51
N GLN A 120 -10.62 -12.14 3.00
CA GLN A 120 -10.94 -12.14 1.58
C GLN A 120 -10.55 -10.83 0.90
N ILE A 121 -10.19 -9.80 1.66
CA ILE A 121 -9.88 -8.46 1.18
C ILE A 121 -8.37 -8.26 1.28
N LEU A 122 -7.74 -8.13 0.11
CA LEU A 122 -6.30 -7.93 -0.04
C LEU A 122 -6.09 -6.54 -0.64
N PHE A 123 -5.14 -5.78 -0.13
CA PHE A 123 -4.87 -4.44 -0.64
C PHE A 123 -3.38 -4.11 -0.67
N GLU A 124 -3.02 -3.14 -1.50
CA GLU A 124 -1.65 -2.62 -1.61
C GLU A 124 -1.70 -1.08 -1.69
N LEU A 125 -0.83 -0.43 -0.92
CA LEU A 125 -0.68 1.02 -0.86
C LEU A 125 0.64 1.42 -1.53
N PHE A 126 0.55 2.24 -2.59
CA PHE A 126 1.71 2.67 -3.38
C PHE A 126 2.27 4.03 -2.96
N LYS A 127 1.51 4.78 -2.16
CA LYS A 127 1.89 6.13 -1.71
C LYS A 127 1.94 6.16 -0.21
N GLU A 128 2.87 6.94 0.30
CA GLU A 128 2.90 7.39 1.68
C GLU A 128 1.52 7.92 2.09
N SER A 129 1.14 7.66 3.34
CA SER A 129 -0.01 8.35 3.93
C SER A 129 0.23 9.85 3.83
N SER A 130 -0.79 10.59 3.38
CA SER A 130 -0.74 12.05 3.42
C SER A 130 -0.77 12.61 4.85
N ASN A 131 -1.06 11.77 5.84
CA ASN A 131 -1.14 12.13 7.25
C ASN A 131 0.17 11.80 7.98
N LYS A 132 1.30 12.37 7.53
CA LYS A 132 2.53 12.31 8.33
C LYS A 132 2.29 13.08 9.63
N LYS A 133 2.44 12.39 10.76
CA LYS A 133 2.38 13.05 12.07
C LYS A 133 3.66 13.86 12.26
N GLU A 134 3.52 15.12 12.65
CA GLU A 134 4.61 15.81 13.31
C GLU A 134 4.83 15.17 14.67
N ILE A 135 6.08 14.88 14.99
CA ILE A 135 6.48 14.26 16.24
C ILE A 135 7.15 15.36 17.06
N SER A 136 6.37 15.97 17.96
CA SER A 136 6.81 17.10 18.80
C SER A 136 7.99 16.77 19.70
N ASP A 137 8.08 15.51 20.13
CA ASP A 137 9.07 15.05 21.11
C ASP A 137 10.33 14.50 20.43
N ALA A 138 10.50 14.72 19.12
CA ALA A 138 11.67 14.25 18.39
C ALA A 138 12.93 14.93 18.94
N ILE A 139 13.93 14.12 19.31
CA ILE A 139 15.18 14.63 19.85
C ILE A 139 16.20 14.81 18.73
N ASN A 140 16.81 15.99 18.71
CA ASN A 140 17.71 16.42 17.64
C ASN A 140 19.19 16.26 17.99
N THR A 141 19.51 15.91 19.23
CA THR A 141 20.86 15.79 19.78
C THR A 141 21.01 14.49 20.55
N GLY A 142 22.09 13.76 20.29
CA GLY A 142 22.31 12.47 20.92
C GLY A 142 23.07 11.50 20.04
N PHE A 143 23.00 10.21 20.41
CA PHE A 143 23.70 9.13 19.72
C PHE A 143 22.71 8.10 19.18
N LEU A 144 22.91 7.75 17.91
CA LEU A 144 22.26 6.63 17.24
C LEU A 144 23.30 5.52 17.06
N ASN A 145 23.06 4.36 17.67
CA ASN A 145 23.82 3.16 17.39
C ASN A 145 23.02 2.29 16.42
N ILE A 146 23.65 1.83 15.35
CA ILE A 146 23.06 0.89 14.39
C ILE A 146 23.90 -0.38 14.42
N LYS A 147 23.24 -1.53 14.61
CA LYS A 147 23.81 -2.84 14.31
C LYS A 147 23.23 -3.33 12.99
N TYR A 148 24.11 -3.71 12.08
CA TYR A 148 23.74 -4.31 10.81
C TYR A 148 24.91 -5.15 10.29
N ASP A 149 24.63 -6.37 9.84
CA ASP A 149 25.63 -7.34 9.38
C ASP A 149 26.71 -7.59 10.45
N ASP A 150 26.28 -7.72 11.72
CA ASP A 150 27.14 -7.83 12.91
C ASP A 150 28.11 -6.67 13.16
N VAL A 151 27.99 -5.56 12.41
CA VAL A 151 28.81 -4.35 12.57
C VAL A 151 28.03 -3.28 13.33
N PHE A 152 28.70 -2.66 14.31
CA PHE A 152 28.16 -1.53 15.05
C PHE A 152 28.67 -0.19 14.49
N TYR A 153 27.72 0.69 14.19
CA TYR A 153 27.96 2.06 13.76
C TYR A 153 27.44 3.03 14.82
N LYS A 154 28.26 4.02 15.17
CA LYS A 154 27.86 5.10 16.09
C LYS A 154 27.76 6.41 15.33
N LEU A 155 26.56 6.97 15.28
CA LEU A 155 26.22 8.20 14.58
C LEU A 155 25.66 9.23 15.56
N HIS A 156 25.59 10.47 15.11
CA HIS A 156 24.88 11.53 15.81
C HIS A 156 23.43 11.61 15.32
N LEU A 157 22.51 11.81 16.25
CA LEU A 157 21.16 12.24 15.90
C LEU A 157 21.23 13.60 15.19
N SER A 158 20.31 13.82 14.25
CA SER A 158 20.23 15.03 13.45
C SER A 158 18.78 15.46 13.35
N ALA A 159 18.54 16.76 13.47
CA ALA A 159 17.18 17.29 13.58
C ALA A 159 16.27 16.84 12.44
N GLU A 160 15.06 16.43 12.80
CA GLU A 160 13.93 16.10 11.89
C GLU A 160 14.16 14.95 10.89
N LYS A 161 15.35 14.32 10.92
CA LYS A 161 15.72 13.19 10.05
C LYS A 161 15.24 11.87 10.63
N THR A 162 14.84 10.98 9.74
CA THR A 162 14.51 9.61 10.13
C THR A 162 15.78 8.82 10.41
N ILE A 163 15.65 7.70 11.12
CA ILE A 163 16.77 6.79 11.40
C ILE A 163 17.43 6.33 10.09
N LEU A 164 16.62 6.04 9.06
CA LEU A 164 17.14 5.69 7.74
C LEU A 164 17.90 6.86 7.09
N ASP A 165 17.40 8.09 7.16
CA ASP A 165 18.08 9.25 6.57
C ASP A 165 19.48 9.45 7.17
N ILE A 166 19.61 9.27 8.49
CA ILE A 166 20.90 9.38 9.19
C ILE A 166 21.86 8.27 8.73
N ALA A 167 21.37 7.02 8.60
CA ALA A 167 22.16 5.89 8.12
C ALA A 167 22.65 6.09 6.68
N LEU A 168 21.77 6.53 5.77
CA LEU A 168 22.11 6.76 4.36
C LEU A 168 23.08 7.93 4.19
N GLN A 169 22.95 9.00 4.99
CA GLN A 169 23.91 10.11 4.97
C GLN A 169 25.30 9.70 5.43
N ALA A 170 25.37 8.76 6.39
CA ALA A 170 26.61 8.12 6.81
C ALA A 170 27.12 7.06 5.82
N LYS A 171 26.42 6.85 4.69
CA LYS A 171 26.72 5.84 3.65
C LYS A 171 26.72 4.40 4.18
N ILE A 172 25.89 4.12 5.18
CA ILE A 172 25.68 2.77 5.69
C ILE A 172 24.64 2.09 4.81
N ASN A 173 24.97 0.92 4.27
CA ASN A 173 24.14 0.20 3.30
C ASN A 173 23.07 -0.68 3.98
N VAL A 174 22.26 -0.08 4.84
CA VAL A 174 21.14 -0.77 5.50
C VAL A 174 20.02 -1.13 4.51
N PRO A 175 19.17 -2.13 4.79
CA PRO A 175 18.06 -2.50 3.92
C PRO A 175 17.00 -1.39 3.81
N TYR A 176 16.56 -1.05 2.59
CA TYR A 176 15.43 -0.14 2.34
C TYR A 176 14.88 -0.31 0.90
N SER A 177 13.68 0.23 0.65
CA SER A 177 13.09 0.26 -0.70
C SER A 177 12.19 1.49 -0.93
N CYS A 178 10.94 1.48 -0.45
CA CYS A 178 9.96 2.52 -0.81
C CYS A 178 10.17 3.88 -0.12
N GLN A 179 10.89 3.89 1.01
CA GLN A 179 11.03 5.04 1.92
C GLN A 179 9.72 5.64 2.46
N GLY A 180 8.58 5.03 2.15
CA GLY A 180 7.26 5.54 2.49
C GLY A 180 6.47 4.75 3.53
N GLY A 181 7.10 3.80 4.21
CA GLY A 181 6.47 3.02 5.27
C GLY A 181 5.43 2.00 4.80
N VAL A 182 5.52 1.53 3.55
CA VAL A 182 4.54 0.59 2.94
C VAL A 182 5.11 -0.76 2.51
N CYS A 183 6.44 -0.93 2.50
CA CYS A 183 7.10 -2.14 1.96
C CYS A 183 7.79 -3.04 3.00
N CYS A 184 7.88 -2.60 4.26
CA CYS A 184 8.66 -3.25 5.34
C CYS A 184 10.17 -3.46 5.10
N SER A 185 10.75 -3.10 3.95
CA SER A 185 12.17 -3.38 3.67
C SER A 185 13.18 -2.70 4.61
N CYS A 186 12.77 -1.65 5.33
CA CYS A 186 13.60 -0.96 6.31
C CYS A 186 13.21 -1.30 7.76
N ILE A 187 12.59 -2.46 7.96
CA ILE A 187 12.24 -2.92 9.30
C ILE A 187 13.50 -3.12 10.13
N ALA A 188 13.45 -2.73 11.40
CA ALA A 188 14.51 -2.93 12.37
C ALA A 188 13.89 -2.97 13.77
N LYS A 189 14.65 -3.41 14.77
CA LYS A 189 14.20 -3.48 16.16
C LYS A 189 14.96 -2.50 17.04
N ILE A 190 14.23 -1.83 17.93
CA ILE A 190 14.83 -1.01 18.99
C ILE A 190 15.31 -1.95 20.10
N THR A 191 16.61 -1.92 20.40
CA THR A 191 17.21 -2.68 21.52
C THR A 191 17.52 -1.79 22.72
N GLU A 192 17.59 -0.46 22.52
CA GLU A 192 17.75 0.54 23.58
C GLU A 192 17.13 1.87 23.11
N GLY A 193 16.47 2.60 24.01
CA GLY A 193 15.87 3.91 23.71
C GLY A 193 14.46 3.81 23.13
N GLU A 194 13.98 4.90 22.54
CA GLU A 194 12.60 5.01 22.04
C GLU A 194 12.54 5.82 20.74
N ALA A 195 11.66 5.42 19.83
CA ALA A 195 11.36 6.15 18.60
C ALA A 195 9.85 6.20 18.33
N LYS A 196 9.42 7.23 17.60
CA LYS A 196 8.05 7.34 17.08
C LYS A 196 8.10 7.32 15.55
N MET A 197 7.13 6.65 14.92
CA MET A 197 6.99 6.64 13.46
C MET A 197 6.04 7.73 12.98
N LYS A 198 6.46 8.50 11.97
CA LYS A 198 5.64 9.54 11.31
C LYS A 198 4.38 8.95 10.68
N SER A 199 4.47 7.72 10.18
CA SER A 199 3.37 6.94 9.61
C SER A 199 3.68 5.45 9.77
N ASN A 200 2.64 4.63 9.95
CA ASN A 200 2.72 3.17 9.90
C ASN A 200 1.45 2.63 9.23
N GLN A 201 1.63 1.83 8.17
CA GLN A 201 0.54 1.17 7.45
C GLN A 201 0.70 -0.35 7.39
N VAL A 202 1.78 -0.90 7.95
CA VAL A 202 2.20 -2.29 7.71
C VAL A 202 2.50 -3.08 8.97
N LEU A 203 3.08 -2.44 10.00
CA LEU A 203 3.32 -3.11 11.28
C LEU A 203 2.03 -3.16 12.10
N THR A 204 1.79 -4.28 12.75
CA THR A 204 0.74 -4.47 13.74
C THR A 204 1.10 -3.79 15.06
N ASP A 205 0.11 -3.57 15.92
CA ASP A 205 0.33 -2.98 17.24
C ASP A 205 1.22 -3.87 18.12
N ASP A 206 1.18 -5.20 17.95
CA ASP A 206 1.99 -6.14 18.73
C ASP A 206 3.44 -6.15 18.26
N GLU A 207 3.70 -6.12 16.94
CA GLU A 207 5.05 -5.92 16.38
C GLU A 207 5.68 -4.62 16.88
N ILE A 208 4.91 -3.53 16.94
CA ILE A 208 5.39 -2.25 17.49
C ILE A 208 5.74 -2.37 18.98
N LYS A 209 4.91 -3.07 19.77
CA LYS A 209 5.19 -3.30 21.20
C LYS A 209 6.45 -4.15 21.42
N GLU A 210 6.75 -5.05 20.50
CA GLU A 210 7.97 -5.86 20.49
C GLU A 210 9.22 -5.05 20.07
N GLY A 211 9.05 -3.76 19.75
CA GLY A 211 10.13 -2.84 19.42
C GLY A 211 10.42 -2.74 17.92
N LEU A 212 9.60 -3.37 17.06
CA LEU A 212 9.76 -3.26 15.61
C LEU A 212 9.35 -1.88 15.11
N ILE A 213 10.18 -1.33 14.24
CA ILE A 213 9.99 -0.02 13.62
C ILE A 213 10.33 -0.05 12.14
N LEU A 214 9.77 0.90 11.39
CA LEU A 214 10.20 1.22 10.04
C LEU A 214 11.17 2.39 10.10
N THR A 215 12.47 2.15 9.90
CA THR A 215 13.48 3.20 10.08
C THR A 215 13.33 4.38 9.12
N CYS A 216 12.68 4.19 7.97
CA CYS A 216 12.32 5.27 7.03
C CYS A 216 11.19 6.19 7.52
N GLN A 217 10.48 5.82 8.57
CA GLN A 217 9.42 6.63 9.19
C GLN A 217 9.74 6.99 10.64
N ALA A 218 10.68 6.28 11.28
CA ALA A 218 11.02 6.45 12.68
C ALA A 218 11.95 7.64 12.91
N VAL A 219 11.64 8.45 13.93
CA VAL A 219 12.52 9.47 14.51
C VAL A 219 12.74 9.16 15.98
N SER A 220 13.95 9.41 16.48
CA SER A 220 14.27 9.19 17.89
C SER A 220 13.52 10.16 18.79
N ILE A 221 13.03 9.67 19.93
CA ILE A 221 12.51 10.49 21.04
C ILE A 221 13.37 10.32 22.31
N SER A 222 14.48 9.60 22.22
CA SER A 222 15.49 9.47 23.27
C SER A 222 16.85 10.01 22.79
N GLU A 223 17.67 10.51 23.73
CA GLU A 223 19.02 11.01 23.44
C GLU A 223 19.99 9.90 23.03
N LYS A 224 19.69 8.66 23.43
CA LYS A 224 20.43 7.47 23.04
C LYS A 224 19.44 6.44 22.53
N ILE A 225 19.69 5.93 21.33
CA ILE A 225 18.89 4.87 20.73
C ILE A 225 19.80 3.87 20.03
N THR A 226 19.50 2.58 20.17
CA THR A 226 20.21 1.48 19.52
C THR A 226 19.20 0.68 18.69
N ILE A 227 19.51 0.54 17.39
CA ILE A 227 18.68 -0.14 16.39
C ILE A 227 19.43 -1.34 15.85
N ASP A 228 18.78 -2.50 15.81
CA ASP A 228 19.31 -3.72 15.22
C ASP A 228 18.52 -4.07 13.95
N TYR A 229 19.18 -4.08 12.79
CA TYR A 229 18.61 -4.52 11.52
C TYR A 229 18.70 -6.05 11.33
N ASP A 230 19.45 -6.75 12.18
CA ASP A 230 19.66 -8.21 12.09
C ASP A 230 18.65 -8.99 12.96
N ASP A 231 17.92 -8.32 13.88
CA ASP A 231 16.92 -8.89 14.79
C ASP A 231 15.49 -8.49 14.36
N VAL A 232 15.02 -9.05 13.24
CA VAL A 232 13.69 -8.81 12.62
C VAL A 232 13.03 -10.06 12.11
#